data_AF-A0A3N9X5Z3-F1
#
_entry.id   AF-A0A3N9X5Z3-F1
#
_cell.length_a   1.000
_cell.length_b   1.000
_cell.length_c   1.000
_cell.angle_alpha   90.00
_cell.angle_beta   90.00
_cell.angle_gamma   90.00
#
_symmetry.space_group_name_H-M   'P 1'
#
loop_
_entity.id
_entity.type
_entity.pdbx_description
1 polymer ?
#
loop_
_entity_poly.entity_id
_entity_poly.type
_entity_poly.pdbx_seq_one_letter_code
_entity_poly.pdbx_strand_id
1 'polypeptide(L)'
;MFSVEERDRIQRRLLRLAEQDPGVVAAAITGSHATNDEDRWSDIDLAFGVSDPLDSVLRRWTQQMYQDLAAVHHWDLTAGSAIYRVFLLPHCLEVDLSFSPEGEFGPRGPRWRLMFGRSTPPRARASSGHDGAAGLAWHHALHARISIERGRFWQAEHWISAMRTQTIALACQRLGHTTSYAKGAHLLPSDITGPLETTLVRSTDEAELRRALSAAVTALTAELTRTDPTLADRLHPVLTELAAIDRPPWTGRAPHSDDGGC
;
A
#
# COMPACT_ATOMS: atom_id res chain seq x y z
N MET A 1 14.46 -19.72 2.54
CA MET A 1 14.52 -18.41 3.18
C MET A 1 15.98 -18.08 3.42
N PHE A 2 16.38 -16.85 3.12
CA PHE A 2 17.75 -16.35 3.30
C PHE A 2 18.15 -16.35 4.78
N SER A 3 19.46 -16.26 5.06
CA SER A 3 19.97 -16.03 6.42
C SER A 3 20.35 -14.56 6.64
N VAL A 4 20.38 -14.13 7.90
CA VAL A 4 20.83 -12.78 8.27
C VAL A 4 22.26 -12.54 7.79
N GLU A 5 23.14 -13.53 7.93
CA GLU A 5 24.54 -13.46 7.50
C GLU A 5 24.65 -13.31 5.97
N GLU A 6 23.79 -14.01 5.22
CA GLU A 6 23.71 -13.89 3.76
C GLU A 6 23.28 -12.47 3.35
N ARG A 7 22.17 -11.97 3.91
CA ARG A 7 21.66 -10.63 3.65
C ARG A 7 22.72 -9.57 3.95
N ASP A 8 23.31 -9.60 5.14
CA ASP A 8 24.29 -8.60 5.56
C ASP A 8 25.57 -8.66 4.69
N ARG A 9 25.97 -9.86 4.26
CA ARG A 9 27.07 -10.02 3.29
C ARG A 9 26.73 -9.39 1.94
N ILE A 10 25.51 -9.57 1.44
CA ILE A 10 25.04 -9.00 0.18
C ILE A 10 24.95 -7.47 0.29
N GLN A 11 24.34 -6.92 1.35
CA GLN A 11 24.24 -5.48 1.57
C GLN A 11 25.63 -4.82 1.57
N ARG A 12 26.59 -5.40 2.31
CA ARG A 12 27.98 -4.91 2.33
C ARG A 12 28.65 -5.00 0.96
N ARG A 13 28.36 -6.04 0.17
CA ARG A 13 28.89 -6.15 -1.20
C ARG A 13 28.31 -5.07 -2.11
N LEU A 14 27.00 -4.83 -2.06
CA LEU A 14 26.32 -3.82 -2.86
C LEU A 14 26.84 -2.41 -2.55
N LEU A 15 27.05 -2.08 -1.28
CA LEU A 15 27.64 -0.79 -0.90
C LEU A 15 29.06 -0.61 -1.43
N ARG A 16 29.91 -1.65 -1.37
CA ARG A 16 31.25 -1.59 -1.97
C ARG A 16 31.21 -1.44 -3.49
N LEU A 17 30.24 -2.09 -4.16
CA LEU A 17 30.04 -1.92 -5.60
C LEU A 17 29.61 -0.50 -5.94
N ALA A 18 28.74 0.11 -5.13
CA ALA A 18 28.35 1.51 -5.27
C ALA A 18 29.54 2.47 -5.12
N GLU A 19 30.43 2.24 -4.17
CA GLU A 19 31.65 3.05 -4.00
C GLU A 19 32.62 2.94 -5.20
N GLN A 20 32.60 1.82 -5.92
CA GLN A 20 33.49 1.56 -7.06
C GLN A 20 32.87 1.95 -8.41
N ASP A 21 31.57 2.26 -8.42
CA ASP A 21 30.85 2.61 -9.62
C ASP A 21 31.00 4.12 -9.93
N PRO A 22 31.64 4.51 -11.05
CA PRO A 22 31.86 5.93 -11.36
C PRO A 22 30.56 6.72 -11.61
N GLY A 23 29.46 6.04 -11.94
CA GLY A 23 28.16 6.65 -12.13
C GLY A 23 27.37 6.86 -10.83
N VAL A 24 27.83 6.32 -9.70
CA VAL A 24 27.21 6.47 -8.38
C VAL A 24 28.04 7.42 -7.52
N VAL A 25 27.49 8.58 -7.22
CA VAL A 25 28.19 9.66 -6.48
C VAL A 25 27.80 9.74 -5.01
N ALA A 26 26.72 9.05 -4.61
CA ALA A 26 26.28 8.96 -3.24
C ALA A 26 25.51 7.66 -2.99
N ALA A 27 25.54 7.16 -1.75
CA ALA A 27 24.71 6.04 -1.34
C ALA A 27 24.17 6.23 0.08
N ALA A 28 22.98 5.70 0.33
CA ALA A 28 22.35 5.64 1.64
C ALA A 28 21.67 4.29 1.87
N ILE A 29 21.60 3.88 3.13
CA ILE A 29 20.72 2.81 3.59
C ILE A 29 19.36 3.43 3.90
N THR A 30 18.28 2.79 3.46
CA THR A 30 16.90 3.16 3.80
C THR A 30 16.21 2.02 4.54
N GLY A 31 14.89 2.09 4.74
CA GLY A 31 14.15 1.00 5.37
C GLY A 31 14.53 0.75 6.84
N SER A 32 14.28 -0.47 7.34
CA SER A 32 14.51 -0.82 8.75
C SER A 32 15.99 -0.73 9.15
N HIS A 33 16.89 -1.08 8.23
CA HIS A 33 18.35 -0.98 8.44
C HIS A 33 18.85 0.45 8.67
N ALA A 34 18.10 1.48 8.26
CA ALA A 34 18.49 2.87 8.49
C ALA A 34 18.30 3.31 9.95
N THR A 35 17.38 2.69 10.67
CA THR A 35 17.05 3.01 12.08
C THR A 35 17.48 1.93 13.06
N ASN A 36 18.18 0.88 12.60
CA ASN A 36 18.55 -0.31 13.37
C ASN A 36 17.32 -1.08 13.90
N ASP A 37 16.20 -1.01 13.17
CA ASP A 37 14.95 -1.73 13.47
C ASP A 37 14.83 -3.02 12.64
N GLU A 38 15.91 -3.47 12.00
CA GLU A 38 15.90 -4.71 11.21
C GLU A 38 15.75 -5.96 12.08
N ASP A 39 15.16 -6.99 11.48
CA ASP A 39 15.06 -8.32 12.03
C ASP A 39 15.44 -9.38 10.98
N ARG A 40 15.23 -10.65 11.28
CA ARG A 40 15.53 -11.75 10.35
C ARG A 40 14.65 -11.79 9.09
N TRP A 41 13.61 -10.97 9.01
CA TRP A 41 12.68 -10.89 7.88
C TRP A 41 12.88 -9.64 7.03
N SER A 42 13.73 -8.71 7.50
CA SER A 42 14.03 -7.48 6.78
C SER A 42 14.85 -7.77 5.52
N ASP A 43 14.45 -7.11 4.44
CA ASP A 43 15.05 -7.01 3.12
C ASP A 43 16.25 -6.04 3.10
N ILE A 44 16.77 -5.74 1.90
CA ILE A 44 17.85 -4.77 1.70
C ILE A 44 17.29 -3.56 0.95
N ASP A 45 17.19 -2.41 1.61
CA ASP A 45 16.90 -1.13 0.95
C ASP A 45 18.15 -0.25 0.83
N LEU A 46 18.54 0.08 -0.41
CA LEU A 46 19.62 1.02 -0.71
C LEU A 46 19.14 2.13 -1.65
N ALA A 47 19.70 3.31 -1.48
CA ALA A 47 19.49 4.45 -2.36
C ALA A 47 20.82 4.94 -2.92
N PHE A 48 20.84 5.23 -4.22
CA PHE A 48 22.00 5.71 -4.96
C PHE A 48 21.70 7.06 -5.63
N GLY A 49 22.62 8.02 -5.43
CA GLY A 49 22.68 9.26 -6.18
C GLY A 49 23.53 9.04 -7.42
N VAL A 50 22.97 9.36 -8.58
CA VAL A 50 23.53 9.01 -9.88
C VAL A 50 23.85 10.27 -10.67
N SER A 51 25.10 10.40 -11.14
CA SER A 51 25.57 11.51 -11.99
C SER A 51 25.47 11.20 -13.48
N ASP A 52 25.62 9.92 -13.84
CA ASP A 52 25.50 9.41 -15.20
C ASP A 52 24.03 9.36 -15.67
N PRO A 53 23.77 9.13 -16.97
CA PRO A 53 22.42 8.79 -17.43
C PRO A 53 21.88 7.56 -16.68
N LEU A 54 20.73 7.71 -16.01
CA LEU A 54 20.13 6.68 -15.15
C LEU A 54 20.04 5.32 -15.85
N ASP A 55 19.57 5.29 -17.10
CA ASP A 55 19.42 4.06 -17.88
C ASP A 55 20.73 3.27 -18.03
N SER A 56 21.86 3.97 -18.15
CA SER A 56 23.17 3.33 -18.26
C SER A 56 23.59 2.68 -16.94
N VAL A 57 23.38 3.36 -15.81
CA VAL A 57 23.66 2.81 -14.48
C VAL A 57 22.72 1.65 -14.18
N LEU A 58 21.41 1.80 -14.43
CA LEU A 58 20.40 0.75 -14.24
C LEU A 58 20.74 -0.52 -15.03
N ARG A 59 21.13 -0.41 -16.30
CA ARG A 59 21.54 -1.58 -17.12
C ARG A 59 22.75 -2.29 -16.53
N ARG A 60 23.79 -1.55 -16.12
CA ARG A 60 25.00 -2.13 -15.53
C ARG A 60 24.69 -2.85 -14.21
N TRP A 61 23.97 -2.19 -13.31
CA TRP A 61 23.56 -2.78 -12.03
C TRP A 61 22.69 -4.01 -12.23
N THR A 62 21.77 -3.97 -13.19
CA THR A 62 20.91 -5.13 -13.48
C THR A 62 21.72 -6.30 -13.98
N GLN A 63 22.59 -6.10 -14.96
CA GLN A 63 23.48 -7.15 -15.43
C GLN A 63 24.28 -7.75 -14.27
N GLN A 64 24.81 -6.90 -13.39
CA GLN A 64 25.56 -7.33 -12.23
C GLN A 64 24.69 -8.12 -11.24
N MET A 65 23.49 -7.66 -10.89
CA MET A 65 22.58 -8.37 -9.98
C MET A 65 22.26 -9.79 -10.49
N TYR A 66 22.07 -9.98 -11.79
CA TYR A 66 21.84 -11.31 -12.38
C TYR A 66 23.11 -12.17 -12.41
N GLN A 67 24.27 -11.60 -12.80
CA GLN A 67 25.52 -12.35 -12.95
C GLN A 67 26.16 -12.71 -11.61
N ASP A 68 26.19 -11.77 -10.66
CA ASP A 68 26.99 -11.84 -9.45
C ASP A 68 26.21 -12.29 -8.22
N LEU A 69 24.89 -12.07 -8.23
CA LEU A 69 23.99 -12.31 -7.10
C LEU A 69 22.80 -13.21 -7.46
N ALA A 70 22.80 -13.76 -8.68
CA ALA A 70 21.80 -14.71 -9.17
C ALA A 70 20.36 -14.22 -9.03
N ALA A 71 20.12 -12.92 -9.24
CA ALA A 71 18.76 -12.37 -9.25
C ALA A 71 17.85 -13.21 -10.14
N VAL A 72 16.68 -13.56 -9.61
CA VAL A 72 15.69 -14.41 -10.27
C VAL A 72 14.77 -13.55 -11.14
N HIS A 73 14.36 -12.40 -10.62
CA HIS A 73 13.49 -11.46 -11.30
C HIS A 73 13.76 -10.03 -10.80
N HIS A 74 13.40 -9.02 -11.60
CA HIS A 74 13.35 -7.64 -11.15
C HIS A 74 12.20 -6.87 -11.81
N TRP A 75 11.78 -5.78 -11.20
CA TRP A 75 10.80 -4.85 -11.79
C TRP A 75 11.08 -3.41 -11.31
N ASP A 76 10.49 -2.45 -12.02
CA ASP A 76 10.68 -1.03 -11.73
C ASP A 76 9.41 -0.37 -11.21
N LEU A 77 9.58 0.44 -10.17
CA LEU A 77 8.62 1.45 -9.74
C LEU A 77 9.20 2.84 -9.98
N THR A 78 8.56 3.63 -10.83
CA THR A 78 8.93 5.03 -11.06
C THR A 78 8.27 5.93 -10.01
N ALA A 79 9.05 6.75 -9.32
CA ALA A 79 8.52 7.78 -8.41
C ALA A 79 9.25 9.12 -8.58
N GLY A 80 8.61 10.04 -9.30
CA GLY A 80 9.25 11.28 -9.73
C GLY A 80 10.38 11.00 -10.71
N SER A 81 11.55 11.58 -10.46
CA SER A 81 12.78 11.37 -11.23
C SER A 81 13.52 10.08 -10.88
N ALA A 82 13.11 9.38 -9.81
CA ALA A 82 13.78 8.20 -9.33
C ALA A 82 13.13 6.92 -9.84
N ILE A 83 13.97 5.91 -10.06
CA ILE A 83 13.56 4.55 -10.39
C ILE A 83 13.94 3.66 -9.22
N TYR A 84 12.97 2.96 -8.65
CA TYR A 84 13.18 1.92 -7.67
C TYR A 84 13.16 0.59 -8.41
N ARG A 85 14.33 -0.04 -8.51
CA ARG A 85 14.46 -1.36 -9.11
C ARG A 85 14.52 -2.39 -8.00
N VAL A 86 13.48 -3.20 -7.93
CA VAL A 86 13.29 -4.25 -6.92
C VAL A 86 13.76 -5.56 -7.52
N PHE A 87 14.70 -6.23 -6.86
CA PHE A 87 15.22 -7.54 -7.26
C PHE A 87 14.77 -8.62 -6.28
N LEU A 88 14.33 -9.76 -6.81
CA LEU A 88 14.15 -10.99 -6.06
C LEU A 88 15.35 -11.91 -6.26
N LEU A 89 16.05 -12.22 -5.18
CA LEU A 89 17.19 -13.15 -5.16
C LEU A 89 16.75 -14.56 -4.71
N PRO A 90 17.63 -15.57 -4.85
CA PRO A 90 17.38 -16.89 -4.29
C PRO A 90 17.05 -16.83 -2.80
N HIS A 91 16.37 -17.86 -2.32
CA HIS A 91 15.94 -17.96 -0.93
C HIS A 91 15.00 -16.83 -0.46
N CYS A 92 14.33 -16.16 -1.40
CA CYS A 92 13.33 -15.12 -1.16
C CYS A 92 13.89 -13.86 -0.49
N LEU A 93 15.12 -13.47 -0.82
CA LEU A 93 15.67 -12.18 -0.39
C LEU A 93 15.25 -11.09 -1.39
N GLU A 94 14.59 -10.04 -0.91
CA GLU A 94 14.30 -8.84 -1.69
C GLU A 94 15.44 -7.82 -1.54
N VAL A 95 15.79 -7.16 -2.65
CA VAL A 95 16.78 -6.07 -2.70
C VAL A 95 16.18 -4.91 -3.47
N ASP A 96 15.93 -3.82 -2.76
CA ASP A 96 15.39 -2.58 -3.26
C ASP A 96 16.51 -1.58 -3.51
N LEU A 97 16.76 -1.29 -4.79
CA LEU A 97 17.75 -0.30 -5.21
C LEU A 97 17.04 0.91 -5.81
N SER A 98 17.10 2.05 -5.14
CA SER A 98 16.59 3.30 -5.70
C SER A 98 17.70 4.10 -6.37
N PHE A 99 17.47 4.53 -7.60
CA PHE A 99 18.40 5.33 -8.40
C PHE A 99 17.76 6.69 -8.62
N SER A 100 18.38 7.75 -8.13
CA SER A 100 17.90 9.13 -8.28
C SER A 100 19.00 9.98 -8.91
N PRO A 101 18.68 10.95 -9.78
CA PRO A 101 19.67 11.94 -10.21
C PRO A 101 20.33 12.63 -9.02
N GLU A 102 21.63 12.94 -9.12
CA GLU A 102 22.43 13.53 -8.04
C GLU A 102 21.74 14.72 -7.36
N GLY A 103 21.18 15.64 -8.15
CA GLY A 103 20.49 16.84 -7.65
C GLY A 103 19.20 16.57 -6.89
N GLU A 104 18.69 15.35 -6.90
CA GLU A 104 17.44 14.93 -6.25
C GLU A 104 17.64 13.79 -5.24
N PHE A 105 18.89 13.35 -5.02
CA PHE A 105 19.20 12.29 -4.07
C PHE A 105 19.04 12.80 -2.63
N GLY A 106 18.09 12.24 -1.87
CA GLY A 106 17.90 12.60 -0.46
C GLY A 106 16.74 11.88 0.23
N PRO A 107 16.58 12.10 1.54
CA PRO A 107 15.59 11.40 2.35
C PRO A 107 14.15 11.74 1.97
N ARG A 108 13.34 10.70 1.73
CA ARG A 108 11.88 10.79 1.55
C ARG A 108 11.09 10.52 2.84
N GLY A 109 11.79 10.20 3.93
CA GLY A 109 11.23 9.87 5.22
C GLY A 109 12.32 9.75 6.29
N PRO A 110 11.95 9.43 7.54
CA PRO A 110 12.88 9.40 8.67
C PRO A 110 13.88 8.24 8.61
N ARG A 111 13.61 7.20 7.82
CA ARG A 111 14.46 6.02 7.66
C ARG A 111 15.52 6.25 6.59
N TRP A 112 16.57 6.97 6.96
CA TRP A 112 17.67 7.33 6.07
C TRP A 112 19.01 7.40 6.79
N ARG A 113 20.01 6.67 6.30
CA ARG A 113 21.39 6.74 6.77
C ARG A 113 22.35 6.88 5.59
N LEU A 114 22.92 8.07 5.43
CA LEU A 114 23.91 8.36 4.39
C LEU A 114 25.19 7.55 4.65
N MET A 115 25.68 6.85 3.63
CA MET A 115 26.91 6.06 3.69
C MET A 115 28.10 6.83 3.10
N PHE A 116 27.90 7.47 1.94
CA PHE A 116 28.89 8.36 1.33
C PHE A 116 28.22 9.37 0.38
N GLY A 117 28.99 10.39 -0.04
CA GLY A 117 28.53 11.43 -0.96
C GLY A 117 27.79 12.56 -0.25
N ARG A 118 26.87 13.22 -0.96
CA ARG A 118 26.02 14.30 -0.42
C ARG A 118 24.55 13.98 -0.69
N SER A 119 23.67 14.41 0.21
CA SER A 119 22.23 14.32 0.04
C SER A 119 21.57 15.70 0.11
N THR A 120 20.50 15.87 -0.66
CA THR A 120 19.57 16.99 -0.50
C THR A 120 18.90 16.95 0.88
N PRO A 121 18.46 18.10 1.41
CA PRO A 121 17.76 18.14 2.70
C PRO A 121 16.39 17.43 2.62
N PRO A 122 15.85 16.93 3.75
CA PRO A 122 14.53 16.32 3.79
C PRO A 122 13.44 17.25 3.24
N ARG A 123 12.61 16.73 2.34
CA ARG A 123 11.45 17.46 1.83
C ARG A 123 10.25 17.18 2.72
N ALA A 124 9.54 18.24 3.14
CA ALA A 124 8.29 18.10 3.86
C ALA A 124 7.28 17.32 3.00
N ARG A 125 6.78 16.20 3.53
CA ARG A 125 5.79 15.37 2.84
C ARG A 125 4.41 16.02 3.00
N ALA A 126 3.71 16.23 1.89
CA ALA A 126 2.30 16.62 1.96
C ALA A 126 1.52 15.48 2.64
N SER A 127 0.82 15.77 3.73
CA SER A 127 -0.08 14.81 4.35
C SER A 127 -1.24 14.55 3.39
N SER A 128 -1.42 13.29 2.97
CA SER A 128 -2.72 12.86 2.48
C SER A 128 -3.67 12.89 3.68
N GLY A 129 -4.44 13.96 3.82
CA GLY A 129 -5.27 14.23 5.00
C GLY A 129 -6.34 13.16 5.27
N HIS A 130 -6.92 13.21 6.47
CA HIS A 130 -8.03 12.35 6.91
C HIS A 130 -9.18 12.26 5.89
N ASP A 131 -9.47 13.37 5.20
CA ASP A 131 -10.52 13.46 4.17
C ASP A 131 -10.34 12.44 3.03
N GLY A 132 -9.09 12.09 2.69
CA GLY A 132 -8.81 11.14 1.62
C GLY A 132 -9.24 9.71 1.99
N ALA A 133 -8.93 9.26 3.20
CA ALA A 133 -9.24 7.89 3.64
C ALA A 133 -10.75 7.71 3.88
N ALA A 134 -11.41 8.69 4.52
CA ALA A 134 -12.85 8.68 4.69
C ALA A 134 -13.59 8.74 3.33
N GLY A 135 -13.07 9.56 2.40
CA GLY A 135 -13.55 9.67 1.02
C GLY A 135 -13.52 8.33 0.29
N LEU A 136 -12.36 7.66 0.30
CA LEU A 136 -12.19 6.35 -0.33
C LEU A 136 -13.07 5.27 0.34
N ALA A 137 -13.27 5.32 1.66
CA ALA A 137 -14.04 4.32 2.38
C ALA A 137 -15.52 4.28 1.96
N TRP A 138 -16.22 5.43 1.91
CA TRP A 138 -17.61 5.44 1.45
C TRP A 138 -17.72 5.14 -0.04
N HIS A 139 -16.74 5.58 -0.85
CA HIS A 139 -16.68 5.26 -2.28
C HIS A 139 -16.61 3.75 -2.50
N HIS A 140 -15.75 3.04 -1.75
CA HIS A 140 -15.67 1.58 -1.82
C HIS A 140 -16.95 0.89 -1.36
N ALA A 141 -17.62 1.38 -0.30
CA ALA A 141 -18.90 0.84 0.14
C ALA A 141 -19.98 0.92 -0.95
N LEU A 142 -20.06 2.06 -1.65
CA LEU A 142 -20.97 2.26 -2.77
C LEU A 142 -20.69 1.27 -3.91
N HIS A 143 -19.42 1.13 -4.29
CA HIS A 143 -19.02 0.22 -5.36
C HIS A 143 -19.17 -1.26 -5.01
N ALA A 144 -18.97 -1.64 -3.74
CA ALA A 144 -19.28 -2.97 -3.24
C ALA A 144 -20.77 -3.28 -3.43
N ARG A 145 -21.66 -2.38 -2.97
CA ARG A 145 -23.11 -2.55 -3.11
C ARG A 145 -23.53 -2.69 -4.57
N ILE A 146 -23.08 -1.79 -5.44
CA ILE A 146 -23.38 -1.83 -6.88
C ILE A 146 -22.90 -3.14 -7.51
N SER A 147 -21.75 -3.66 -7.08
CA SER A 147 -21.20 -4.91 -7.60
C SER A 147 -22.03 -6.12 -7.18
N ILE A 148 -22.51 -6.17 -5.94
CA ILE A 148 -23.43 -7.21 -5.45
C ILE A 148 -24.72 -7.21 -6.27
N GLU A 149 -25.37 -6.05 -6.41
CA GLU A 149 -26.65 -5.95 -7.16
C GLU A 149 -26.51 -6.28 -8.65
N ARG A 150 -25.29 -6.25 -9.19
CA ARG A 150 -24.99 -6.62 -10.59
C ARG A 150 -24.46 -8.04 -10.74
N GLY A 151 -24.43 -8.85 -9.68
CA GLY A 151 -23.88 -10.21 -9.71
C GLY A 151 -22.36 -10.27 -9.92
N ARG A 152 -21.63 -9.18 -9.69
CA ARG A 152 -20.17 -9.08 -9.90
C ARG A 152 -19.42 -9.41 -8.61
N PHE A 153 -19.53 -10.66 -8.18
CA PHE A 153 -19.14 -11.06 -6.82
C PHE A 153 -17.65 -10.91 -6.49
N TRP A 154 -16.75 -11.17 -7.44
CA TRP A 154 -15.32 -10.88 -7.26
C TRP A 154 -15.02 -9.38 -7.15
N GLN A 155 -15.76 -8.56 -7.89
CA GLN A 155 -15.63 -7.10 -7.78
C GLN A 155 -16.17 -6.60 -6.43
N ALA A 156 -17.26 -7.19 -5.95
CA ALA A 156 -17.81 -6.89 -4.62
C ALA A 156 -16.81 -7.23 -3.50
N GLU A 157 -16.22 -8.43 -3.53
CA GLU A 157 -15.18 -8.84 -2.56
C GLU A 157 -14.03 -7.83 -2.55
N HIS A 158 -13.48 -7.50 -3.71
CA HIS A 158 -12.39 -6.53 -3.84
C HIS A 158 -12.73 -5.20 -3.16
N TRP A 159 -13.92 -4.66 -3.42
CA TRP A 159 -14.35 -3.39 -2.83
C TRP A 159 -14.57 -3.47 -1.33
N ILE A 160 -15.13 -4.57 -0.80
CA ILE A 160 -15.29 -4.78 0.64
C ILE A 160 -13.92 -4.86 1.33
N SER A 161 -12.98 -5.60 0.74
CA SER A 161 -11.61 -5.70 1.24
C SER A 161 -10.87 -4.36 1.20
N ALA A 162 -11.00 -3.60 0.10
CA ALA A 162 -10.43 -2.26 -0.02
C ALA A 162 -11.05 -1.26 0.97
N MET A 163 -12.35 -1.36 1.23
CA MET A 163 -13.04 -0.57 2.26
C MET A 163 -12.47 -0.86 3.65
N ARG A 164 -12.32 -2.14 4.04
CA ARG A 164 -11.69 -2.54 5.30
C ARG A 164 -10.28 -1.91 5.44
N THR A 165 -9.49 -1.91 4.37
CA THR A 165 -8.16 -1.27 4.38
C THR A 165 -8.22 0.22 4.70
N GLN A 166 -9.23 0.95 4.20
CA GLN A 166 -9.41 2.37 4.53
C GLN A 166 -9.84 2.57 6.00
N THR A 167 -10.71 1.70 6.54
CA THR A 167 -11.07 1.74 7.96
C THR A 167 -9.85 1.50 8.87
N ILE A 168 -8.98 0.55 8.51
CA ILE A 168 -7.72 0.32 9.22
C ILE A 168 -6.81 1.56 9.12
N ALA A 169 -6.72 2.18 7.94
CA ALA A 169 -5.93 3.39 7.75
C ALA A 169 -6.43 4.56 8.62
N LEU A 170 -7.75 4.75 8.73
CA LEU A 170 -8.36 5.75 9.61
C LEU A 170 -8.00 5.50 11.08
N ALA A 171 -8.12 4.26 11.55
CA ALA A 171 -7.76 3.88 12.92
C ALA A 171 -6.26 4.09 13.20
N CYS A 172 -5.39 3.66 12.29
CA CYS A 172 -3.95 3.90 12.37
C CYS A 172 -3.66 5.39 12.45
N GLN A 173 -4.29 6.20 11.60
CA GLN A 173 -4.08 7.65 11.58
C GLN A 173 -4.49 8.31 12.89
N ARG A 174 -5.67 7.96 13.42
CA ARG A 174 -6.16 8.46 14.72
C ARG A 174 -5.20 8.16 15.86
N LEU A 175 -4.55 6.99 15.83
CA LEU A 175 -3.62 6.55 16.86
C LEU A 175 -2.15 6.89 16.56
N GLY A 176 -1.87 7.66 15.49
CA GLY A 176 -0.51 8.08 15.14
C GLY A 176 0.38 6.95 14.59
N HIS A 177 -0.21 5.87 14.08
CA HIS A 177 0.49 4.76 13.45
C HIS A 177 0.63 4.94 11.93
N THR A 178 1.56 4.17 11.35
CA THR A 178 1.79 4.17 9.90
C THR A 178 0.57 3.60 9.16
N THR A 179 0.06 4.34 8.17
CA THR A 179 -1.10 3.92 7.36
C THR A 179 -0.72 3.16 6.09
N SER A 180 0.50 3.37 5.57
CA SER A 180 0.95 2.73 4.33
C SER A 180 1.02 1.22 4.47
N TYR A 181 0.47 0.52 3.47
CA TYR A 181 0.46 -0.95 3.39
C TYR A 181 -0.04 -1.65 4.67
N ALA A 182 -0.92 -0.99 5.43
CA ALA A 182 -1.40 -1.47 6.73
C ALA A 182 -0.27 -1.78 7.75
N LYS A 183 0.92 -1.18 7.61
CA LYS A 183 2.06 -1.42 8.51
C LYS A 183 1.75 -1.11 9.98
N GLY A 184 0.79 -0.23 10.27
CA GLY A 184 0.32 0.05 11.63
C GLY A 184 -0.77 -0.89 12.17
N ALA A 185 -1.36 -1.76 11.35
CA ALA A 185 -2.55 -2.52 11.73
C ALA A 185 -2.33 -3.46 12.92
N HIS A 186 -1.15 -4.07 13.01
CA HIS A 186 -0.77 -4.97 14.12
C HIS A 186 -0.58 -4.26 15.46
N LEU A 187 -0.52 -2.92 15.45
CA LEU A 187 -0.43 -2.09 16.67
C LEU A 187 -1.82 -1.66 17.16
N LEU A 188 -2.88 -1.91 16.38
CA LEU A 188 -4.23 -1.53 16.77
C LEU A 188 -4.72 -2.42 17.92
N PRO A 189 -5.36 -1.83 18.95
CA PRO A 189 -5.91 -2.59 20.06
C PRO A 189 -7.08 -3.50 19.63
N SER A 190 -7.33 -4.56 20.41
CA SER A 190 -8.28 -5.63 20.09
C SER A 190 -9.74 -5.17 20.01
N ASP A 191 -10.08 -4.07 20.69
CA ASP A 191 -11.39 -3.44 20.59
C ASP A 191 -11.65 -2.81 19.20
N ILE A 192 -10.58 -2.49 18.45
CA ILE A 192 -10.66 -2.04 17.05
C ILE A 192 -10.57 -3.23 16.10
N THR A 193 -9.63 -4.16 16.31
CA THR A 193 -9.40 -5.27 15.37
C THR A 193 -10.43 -6.39 15.46
N GLY A 194 -10.99 -6.67 16.64
CA GLY A 194 -12.03 -7.68 16.83
C GLY A 194 -13.25 -7.46 15.94
N PRO A 195 -13.87 -6.26 15.93
CA PRO A 195 -14.95 -5.95 14.99
C PRO A 195 -14.55 -6.10 13.52
N LEU A 196 -13.31 -5.78 13.15
CA LEU A 196 -12.83 -5.88 11.77
C LEU A 196 -12.76 -7.32 11.24
N GLU A 197 -12.59 -8.32 12.11
CA GLU A 197 -12.61 -9.74 11.70
C GLU A 197 -13.95 -10.14 11.07
N THR A 198 -15.05 -9.54 11.54
CA THR A 198 -16.39 -9.81 11.01
C THR A 198 -16.56 -9.29 9.58
N THR A 199 -15.67 -8.42 9.10
CA THR A 199 -15.71 -7.87 7.73
C THR A 199 -15.04 -8.77 6.70
N LEU A 200 -14.33 -9.83 7.13
CA LEU A 200 -13.66 -10.77 6.24
C LEU A 200 -14.68 -11.51 5.36
N VAL A 201 -14.52 -11.43 4.04
CA VAL A 201 -15.31 -12.19 3.07
C VAL A 201 -14.77 -13.62 3.01
N ARG A 202 -15.60 -14.61 3.33
CA ARG A 202 -15.23 -16.03 3.42
C ARG A 202 -15.57 -16.82 2.17
N SER A 203 -16.51 -16.32 1.36
CA SER A 203 -16.88 -16.84 0.04
C SER A 203 -17.47 -15.73 -0.83
N THR A 204 -17.58 -15.97 -2.14
CA THR A 204 -18.20 -15.04 -3.09
C THR A 204 -19.72 -15.21 -3.19
N ASP A 205 -20.35 -15.89 -2.24
CA ASP A 205 -21.80 -16.05 -2.20
C ASP A 205 -22.47 -14.72 -1.88
N GLU A 206 -23.61 -14.44 -2.49
CA GLU A 206 -24.27 -13.14 -2.34
C GLU A 206 -24.61 -12.80 -0.87
N ALA A 207 -25.15 -13.77 -0.12
CA ALA A 207 -25.47 -13.59 1.29
C ALA A 207 -24.23 -13.27 2.14
N GLU A 208 -23.11 -13.91 1.82
CA GLU A 208 -21.84 -13.71 2.50
C GLU A 208 -21.25 -12.32 2.20
N LEU A 209 -21.32 -11.88 0.94
CA LEU A 209 -20.90 -10.54 0.54
C LEU A 209 -21.76 -9.44 1.18
N ARG A 210 -23.08 -9.63 1.25
CA ARG A 210 -23.99 -8.69 1.92
C ARG A 210 -23.70 -8.59 3.42
N ARG A 211 -23.46 -9.72 4.09
CA ARG A 211 -23.04 -9.76 5.49
C ARG A 211 -21.70 -9.04 5.70
N ALA A 212 -20.69 -9.34 4.88
CA ALA A 212 -19.37 -8.72 4.99
C ALA A 212 -19.42 -7.21 4.77
N LEU A 213 -20.19 -6.75 3.78
CA LEU A 213 -20.41 -5.33 3.51
C LEU A 213 -21.11 -4.64 4.68
N SER A 214 -22.14 -5.26 5.24
CA SER A 214 -22.84 -4.73 6.42
C SER A 214 -21.90 -4.55 7.60
N ALA A 215 -21.11 -5.58 7.92
CA ALA A 215 -20.08 -5.52 8.96
C ALA A 215 -19.02 -4.44 8.69
N ALA A 216 -18.55 -4.31 7.44
CA ALA A 216 -17.57 -3.30 7.05
C ALA A 216 -18.13 -1.87 7.23
N VAL A 217 -19.39 -1.65 6.88
CA VAL A 217 -20.10 -0.38 7.13
C VAL A 217 -20.21 -0.07 8.61
N THR A 218 -20.56 -1.05 9.44
CA THR A 218 -20.60 -0.87 10.90
C THR A 218 -19.24 -0.46 11.45
N ALA A 219 -18.16 -1.15 11.04
CA ALA A 219 -16.80 -0.83 11.46
C ALA A 219 -16.35 0.57 10.99
N LEU A 220 -16.64 0.93 9.74
CA LEU A 220 -16.36 2.27 9.21
C LEU A 220 -17.12 3.34 9.99
N THR A 221 -18.40 3.13 10.27
CA THR A 221 -19.23 4.11 11.00
C THR A 221 -18.68 4.34 12.40
N ALA A 222 -18.35 3.26 13.11
CA ALA A 222 -17.75 3.34 14.45
C ALA A 222 -16.40 4.09 14.45
N GLU A 223 -15.57 3.87 13.42
CA GLU A 223 -14.30 4.59 13.31
C GLU A 223 -14.51 6.06 12.94
N LEU A 224 -15.41 6.38 12.01
CA LEU A 224 -15.78 7.74 11.66
C LEU A 224 -16.31 8.52 12.87
N THR A 225 -17.14 7.90 13.72
CA THR A 225 -17.62 8.54 14.96
C THR A 225 -16.48 8.93 15.89
N ARG A 226 -15.34 8.22 15.87
CA ARG A 226 -14.17 8.55 16.70
C ARG A 226 -13.23 9.57 16.04
N THR A 227 -13.20 9.63 14.71
CA THR A 227 -12.28 10.51 13.96
C THR A 227 -12.90 11.84 13.55
N ASP A 228 -14.14 11.81 13.08
CA ASP A 228 -14.92 12.96 12.61
C ASP A 228 -16.43 12.70 12.82
N PRO A 229 -16.96 13.02 14.01
CA PRO A 229 -18.37 12.81 14.33
C PRO A 229 -19.32 13.51 13.36
N THR A 230 -18.98 14.72 12.89
CA THR A 230 -19.82 15.48 11.97
C THR A 230 -19.89 14.83 10.59
N LEU A 231 -18.78 14.28 10.09
CA LEU A 231 -18.81 13.47 8.87
C LEU A 231 -19.55 12.15 9.08
N ALA A 232 -19.39 11.50 10.24
CA ALA A 232 -20.11 10.28 10.59
C ALA A 232 -21.63 10.50 10.51
N ASP A 233 -22.14 11.57 11.11
CA ASP A 233 -23.56 11.91 11.10
C ASP A 233 -24.08 12.16 9.68
N ARG A 234 -23.29 12.85 8.84
CA ARG A 234 -23.66 13.10 7.44
C ARG A 234 -23.69 11.83 6.59
N LEU A 235 -22.76 10.91 6.82
CA LEU A 235 -22.66 9.66 6.04
C LEU A 235 -23.59 8.56 6.56
N HIS A 236 -24.05 8.63 7.81
CA HIS A 236 -24.81 7.57 8.47
C HIS A 236 -26.04 7.08 7.66
N PRO A 237 -26.91 7.96 7.11
CA PRO A 237 -28.08 7.50 6.35
C PRO A 237 -27.68 6.72 5.08
N VAL A 238 -26.67 7.21 4.37
CA VAL A 238 -26.18 6.60 3.12
C VAL A 238 -25.50 5.26 3.39
N LEU A 239 -24.63 5.21 4.40
CA LEU A 239 -23.96 3.98 4.80
C LEU A 239 -24.96 2.90 5.23
N THR A 240 -26.01 3.29 5.97
CA THR A 240 -27.09 2.38 6.37
C THR A 240 -27.83 1.81 5.15
N GLU A 241 -28.13 2.63 4.14
CA GLU A 241 -28.74 2.15 2.90
C GLU A 241 -27.83 1.14 2.17
N LEU A 242 -26.52 1.43 2.08
CA LEU A 242 -25.56 0.54 1.43
C LEU A 242 -25.44 -0.82 2.12
N ALA A 243 -25.53 -0.84 3.45
CA ALA A 243 -25.44 -2.04 4.28
C ALA A 243 -26.74 -2.88 4.34
N ALA A 244 -27.86 -2.36 3.83
CA ALA A 244 -29.15 -3.04 3.95
C ALA A 244 -29.17 -4.39 3.19
N ILE A 245 -29.45 -5.47 3.93
CA ILE A 245 -29.40 -6.85 3.40
C ILE A 245 -30.68 -7.18 2.60
N ASP A 246 -31.82 -6.57 2.94
CA ASP A 246 -33.15 -6.95 2.46
C ASP A 246 -33.70 -6.02 1.37
N ARG A 247 -32.98 -5.85 0.25
CA ARG A 247 -33.57 -5.22 -0.94
C ARG A 247 -33.82 -6.31 -1.99
N PRO A 248 -35.05 -6.43 -2.54
CA PRO A 248 -35.29 -7.36 -3.63
C PRO A 248 -34.36 -7.04 -4.80
N PRO A 249 -33.86 -8.07 -5.52
CA PRO A 249 -32.96 -7.86 -6.65
C PRO A 249 -33.61 -6.91 -7.66
N TRP A 250 -32.81 -6.00 -8.23
CA TRP A 250 -33.27 -5.12 -9.30
C TRP A 250 -33.73 -5.97 -10.50
N THR A 251 -35.03 -6.02 -10.77
CA THR A 251 -35.64 -6.90 -11.79
C THR A 251 -35.55 -6.36 -13.22
N GLY A 252 -34.81 -5.29 -13.46
CA GLY A 252 -34.37 -4.89 -14.81
C GLY A 252 -35.45 -4.62 -15.86
N ARG A 253 -36.72 -4.42 -15.50
CA ARG A 253 -37.74 -3.92 -16.44
C ARG A 253 -38.09 -2.48 -16.14
N ALA A 254 -37.78 -1.61 -17.10
CA ALA A 254 -38.54 -0.38 -17.26
C ALA A 254 -40.00 -0.77 -17.55
N PRO A 255 -41.00 -0.03 -17.02
CA PRO A 255 -42.38 -0.21 -17.46
C PRO A 255 -42.43 0.13 -18.95
N HIS A 256 -42.68 -0.88 -19.79
CA HIS A 256 -43.17 -0.63 -21.12
C HIS A 256 -44.55 0.01 -20.95
N SER A 257 -44.63 1.30 -21.25
CA SER A 257 -45.89 1.95 -21.58
C SER A 257 -46.40 1.31 -22.87
N ASP A 258 -47.30 0.34 -22.74
CA ASP A 258 -48.16 -0.09 -23.84
C ASP A 258 -49.17 1.04 -24.10
N ASP A 259 -48.75 2.02 -24.92
CA ASP A 259 -49.67 2.83 -25.70
C ASP A 259 -49.95 2.08 -27.02
N GLY A 260 -51.04 1.32 -27.02
CA GLY A 260 -51.76 0.90 -28.21
C GLY A 260 -53.24 0.87 -27.83
N GLY A 261 -54.05 1.85 -28.17
CA GLY A 261 -54.28 2.33 -29.53
C GLY A 261 -55.40 1.48 -30.14
N CYS A 262 -56.65 1.78 -29.77
CA CYS A 262 -57.84 1.47 -30.57
C CYS A 262 -58.13 2.64 -31.51
#